data_AF-A0A2K8L0G2-F1
#
_entry.id   AF-A0A2K8L0G2-F1
#
_cell.length_a   1.000
_cell.length_b   1.000
_cell.length_c   1.000
_cell.angle_alpha   90.00
_cell.angle_beta   90.00
_cell.angle_gamma   90.00
#
_symmetry.space_group_name_H-M   'P 1'
#
loop_
_entity.id
_entity.type
_entity.pdbx_description
1 polymer ?
#
loop_
_entity_poly.entity_id
_entity_poly.type
_entity_poly.pdbx_seq_one_letter_code
_entity_poly.pdbx_strand_id
1 'polypeptide(L)'
;MRKLSVFAGLLFITLLTQSCASDPSSGRAELKNTGEADIHAVSDERIKVLMQNLKAQTYNRYDSALESEKEQAKYFREIADIAEEVGRSAKSVAFLGVQQPLNQSERVKFLGFADKLSSQAGEIKVLADSGKDRALRNKMNQMIGTCNSCHDNFRVMPGGVK
;
A
#
# COMPACT_ATOMS: atom_id res chain seq x y z
N MET A 1 41.98 -58.59 -32.08
CA MET A 1 42.29 -57.34 -32.81
C MET A 1 41.64 -56.18 -32.09
N ARG A 2 42.44 -55.14 -31.81
CA ARG A 2 42.08 -53.71 -31.69
C ARG A 2 40.84 -53.36 -30.85
N LYS A 3 41.02 -52.85 -29.62
CA LYS A 3 41.19 -51.40 -29.35
C LYS A 3 40.29 -50.56 -30.25
N LEU A 4 39.11 -50.17 -29.77
CA LEU A 4 38.35 -48.95 -30.11
C LEU A 4 36.90 -49.15 -29.70
N SER A 5 36.54 -48.89 -28.43
CA SER A 5 35.16 -48.57 -28.01
C SER A 5 35.08 -48.05 -26.56
N VAL A 6 36.17 -47.49 -26.00
CA VAL A 6 36.19 -46.91 -24.64
C VAL A 6 35.96 -45.38 -24.67
N PHE A 7 35.28 -44.87 -25.70
CA PHE A 7 34.94 -43.44 -25.81
C PHE A 7 33.47 -43.23 -26.19
N ALA A 8 32.57 -44.04 -25.65
CA ALA A 8 31.12 -43.93 -25.87
C ALA A 8 30.33 -43.75 -24.56
N GLY A 9 30.96 -43.23 -23.49
CA GLY A 9 30.34 -43.15 -22.16
C GLY A 9 30.48 -41.81 -21.44
N LEU A 10 30.95 -40.75 -22.09
CA LEU A 10 31.28 -39.48 -21.42
C LEU A 10 30.95 -38.23 -22.24
N LEU A 11 29.91 -38.30 -23.09
CA LEU A 11 29.43 -37.16 -23.88
C LEU A 11 27.89 -37.02 -23.85
N PHE A 12 27.22 -37.51 -22.80
CA PHE A 12 25.76 -37.50 -22.68
C PHE A 12 25.24 -37.01 -21.31
N ILE A 13 26.05 -36.24 -20.57
CA ILE A 13 25.67 -35.67 -19.26
C ILE A 13 26.05 -34.18 -19.17
N THR A 14 25.76 -33.40 -20.21
CA THR A 14 25.92 -31.93 -20.17
C THR A 14 24.76 -31.15 -20.82
N LEU A 15 23.64 -31.80 -21.16
CA LEU A 15 22.51 -31.17 -21.86
C LEU A 15 21.20 -31.11 -21.04
N LEU A 16 21.26 -30.83 -19.74
CA LEU A 16 20.05 -30.62 -18.91
C LEU A 16 20.08 -29.33 -18.06
N THR A 17 20.75 -28.27 -18.53
CA THR A 17 20.73 -26.96 -17.85
C THR A 17 20.20 -25.83 -18.73
N GLN A 18 19.14 -26.07 -19.50
CA GLN A 18 18.35 -24.98 -20.10
C GLN A 18 16.86 -25.31 -20.11
N SER A 19 16.18 -24.94 -19.02
CA SER A 19 14.80 -24.40 -19.10
C SER A 19 14.46 -23.68 -17.79
N CYS A 20 15.05 -22.50 -17.62
CA CYS A 20 14.43 -21.42 -16.86
C CYS A 20 13.80 -20.49 -17.90
N ALA A 21 12.60 -20.83 -18.36
CA ALA A 21 11.70 -19.85 -18.97
C ALA A 21 10.59 -19.58 -17.94
N SER A 22 10.94 -18.82 -16.91
CA SER A 22 9.95 -18.12 -16.12
C SER A 22 9.27 -17.14 -17.06
N ASP A 23 8.05 -17.45 -17.47
CA ASP A 23 7.23 -16.52 -18.23
C ASP A 23 6.75 -15.43 -17.26
N PRO A 24 7.20 -14.17 -17.36
CA PRO A 24 6.61 -13.07 -16.66
C PRO A 24 5.68 -12.31 -17.61
N SER A 25 4.83 -12.99 -18.39
CA SER A 25 3.63 -12.36 -18.97
C SER A 25 2.55 -12.14 -17.90
N SER A 26 2.93 -11.62 -16.74
CA SER A 26 2.02 -10.86 -15.88
C SER A 26 2.23 -9.41 -16.28
N GLY A 27 1.31 -8.87 -17.08
CA GLY A 27 1.33 -7.52 -17.63
C GLY A 27 1.58 -6.42 -16.59
N ARG A 28 2.84 -6.21 -16.24
CA ARG A 28 3.34 -4.89 -15.88
C ARG A 28 3.50 -4.16 -17.20
N ALA A 29 2.47 -3.43 -17.59
CA ALA A 29 2.65 -2.29 -18.46
C ALA A 29 3.78 -1.46 -17.85
N GLU A 30 4.96 -1.53 -18.45
CA GLU A 30 6.07 -0.66 -18.12
C GLU A 30 5.60 0.74 -18.48
N LEU A 31 5.22 1.51 -17.46
CA LEU A 31 4.75 2.88 -17.62
C LEU A 31 5.90 3.67 -18.23
N LYS A 32 5.77 4.01 -19.51
CA LYS A 32 6.66 4.97 -20.16
C LYS A 32 6.70 6.22 -19.31
N ASN A 33 7.88 6.51 -18.77
CA ASN A 33 8.15 7.71 -18.01
C ASN A 33 8.16 8.91 -18.97
N THR A 34 6.98 9.49 -19.20
CA THR A 34 6.79 10.71 -20.01
C THR A 34 6.93 11.98 -19.17
N GLY A 35 7.49 11.90 -17.95
CA GLY A 35 7.58 13.04 -17.02
C GLY A 35 6.24 13.48 -16.40
N GLU A 36 5.11 12.94 -16.89
CA GLU A 36 3.75 13.28 -16.45
C GLU A 36 3.08 12.14 -15.66
N ALA A 37 3.64 10.94 -15.70
CA ALA A 37 3.16 9.74 -15.01
C ALA A 37 4.16 9.29 -13.93
N ASP A 38 4.10 9.86 -12.72
CA ASP A 38 4.66 9.16 -11.53
C ASP A 38 4.26 9.75 -10.16
N ILE A 39 3.75 10.98 -10.07
CA ILE A 39 3.42 11.56 -8.75
C ILE A 39 2.27 10.80 -8.07
N HIS A 40 1.29 10.34 -8.86
CA HIS A 40 0.23 9.46 -8.36
C HIS A 40 0.75 8.09 -7.93
N ALA A 41 1.68 7.48 -8.66
CA ALA A 41 2.22 6.17 -8.30
C ALA A 41 3.09 6.23 -7.02
N VAL A 42 3.87 7.31 -6.85
CA VAL A 42 4.66 7.55 -5.64
C VAL A 42 3.75 7.90 -4.44
N SER A 43 2.71 8.70 -4.64
CA SER A 43 1.71 9.00 -3.61
C SER A 43 0.92 7.74 -3.22
N ASP A 44 0.55 6.92 -4.19
CA ASP A 44 -0.19 5.67 -3.97
C ASP A 44 0.66 4.65 -3.22
N GLU A 45 1.95 4.48 -3.56
CA GLU A 45 2.81 3.53 -2.84
C GLU A 45 3.08 3.99 -1.40
N ARG A 46 3.32 5.28 -1.16
CA ARG A 46 3.48 5.81 0.19
C ARG A 46 2.22 5.61 1.04
N ILE A 47 1.05 5.97 0.50
CA ILE A 47 -0.23 5.80 1.20
C ILE A 47 -0.52 4.31 1.46
N LYS A 48 -0.23 3.45 0.49
CA LYS A 48 -0.40 2.01 0.61
C LYS A 48 0.49 1.42 1.71
N VAL A 49 1.74 1.83 1.80
CA VAL A 49 2.65 1.42 2.89
C VAL A 49 2.11 1.89 4.24
N LEU A 50 1.68 3.16 4.34
CA LEU A 50 1.08 3.70 5.57
C LEU A 50 -0.17 2.93 6.00
N MET A 51 -1.03 2.57 5.04
CA MET A 51 -2.22 1.76 5.29
C MET A 51 -1.88 0.33 5.73
N GLN A 52 -0.87 -0.30 5.11
CA GLN A 52 -0.42 -1.63 5.52
C GLN A 52 0.12 -1.62 6.94
N ASN A 53 0.91 -0.60 7.29
CA ASN A 53 1.45 -0.42 8.63
C ASN A 53 0.32 -0.21 9.66
N LEU A 54 -0.64 0.65 9.35
CA LEU A 54 -1.81 0.87 10.22
C LEU A 54 -2.63 -0.41 10.41
N LYS A 55 -2.82 -1.19 9.34
CA LYS A 55 -3.52 -2.47 9.40
C LYS A 55 -2.79 -3.44 10.31
N ALA A 56 -1.47 -3.62 10.13
CA ALA A 56 -0.67 -4.50 10.98
C ALA A 56 -0.75 -4.12 12.47
N GLN A 57 -0.66 -2.82 12.78
CA GLN A 57 -0.77 -2.30 14.16
C GLN A 57 -2.16 -2.54 14.77
N THR A 58 -3.22 -2.52 13.95
CA THR A 58 -4.58 -2.79 14.42
C THR A 58 -4.79 -4.26 14.82
N TYR A 59 -4.19 -5.21 14.09
CA TYR A 59 -4.38 -6.65 14.31
C TYR A 59 -3.39 -7.26 15.32
N ASN A 60 -2.12 -6.85 15.34
CA ASN A 60 -1.06 -7.52 16.12
C ASN A 60 -1.23 -7.46 17.65
N ARG A 61 -2.10 -6.58 18.17
CA ARG A 61 -2.32 -6.43 19.62
C ARG A 61 -3.54 -7.16 20.19
N TYR A 62 -4.26 -7.95 19.39
CA TYR A 62 -5.43 -8.68 19.92
C TYR A 62 -5.05 -9.74 20.97
N ASP A 63 -3.76 -10.14 21.03
CA ASP A 63 -3.33 -11.32 21.79
C ASP A 63 -2.33 -11.09 22.95
N SER A 64 -1.82 -9.87 23.19
CA SER A 64 -0.80 -9.66 24.25
C SER A 64 -1.32 -8.86 25.44
N ALA A 65 -1.69 -9.58 26.50
CA ALA A 65 -2.03 -9.02 27.81
C ALA A 65 -0.80 -8.57 28.64
N LEU A 66 0.41 -8.66 28.09
CA LEU A 66 1.68 -8.54 28.82
C LEU A 66 2.66 -7.55 28.18
N GLU A 67 2.19 -6.43 27.66
CA GLU A 67 3.10 -5.38 27.18
C GLU A 67 3.57 -4.46 28.29
N SER A 68 4.85 -4.11 28.24
CA SER A 68 5.43 -3.10 29.12
C SER A 68 4.90 -1.70 28.80
N GLU A 69 4.87 -0.80 29.79
CA GLU A 69 4.52 0.62 29.59
C GLU A 69 5.36 1.27 28.47
N LYS A 70 6.63 0.85 28.35
CA LYS A 70 7.54 1.33 27.31
C LYS A 70 7.09 0.92 25.90
N GLU A 71 6.63 -0.30 25.72
CA GLU A 71 6.12 -0.78 24.42
C GLU A 71 4.79 -0.13 24.07
N GLN A 72 3.92 0.06 25.06
CA GLN A 72 2.68 0.80 24.89
C GLN A 72 2.94 2.25 24.47
N ALA A 73 3.87 2.95 25.13
CA ALA A 73 4.25 4.32 24.77
C ALA A 73 4.85 4.40 23.35
N LYS A 74 5.67 3.42 22.97
CA LYS A 74 6.25 3.33 21.62
C LYS A 74 5.15 3.17 20.56
N TYR A 75 4.19 2.27 20.78
CA TYR A 75 3.08 2.04 19.86
C TYR A 75 2.22 3.27 19.62
N PHE A 76 1.84 3.99 20.69
CA PHE A 76 1.06 5.22 20.53
C PHE A 76 1.83 6.27 19.73
N ARG A 77 3.14 6.40 19.96
CA ARG A 77 3.97 7.31 19.18
C ARG A 77 4.03 6.92 17.70
N GLU A 78 4.27 5.65 17.40
CA GLU A 78 4.31 5.16 16.02
C GLU A 78 2.98 5.39 15.29
N ILE A 79 1.84 5.19 15.96
CA ILE A 79 0.53 5.49 15.37
C ILE A 79 0.34 6.99 15.15
N ALA A 80 0.74 7.84 16.10
CA ALA A 80 0.66 9.28 15.95
C ALA A 80 1.47 9.78 14.74
N ASP A 81 2.69 9.26 14.56
CA ASP A 81 3.57 9.58 13.44
C ASP A 81 2.95 9.13 12.11
N ILE A 82 2.48 7.88 12.03
CA ILE A 82 1.79 7.35 10.83
C ILE A 82 0.55 8.18 10.50
N ALA A 83 -0.26 8.53 11.50
CA ALA A 83 -1.46 9.31 11.29
C ALA A 83 -1.13 10.70 10.75
N GLU A 84 -0.08 11.35 11.26
CA GLU A 84 0.37 12.62 10.73
C GLU A 84 0.78 12.51 9.24
N GLU A 85 1.50 11.46 8.87
CA GLU A 85 1.89 11.21 7.48
C GLU A 85 0.68 10.94 6.57
N VAL A 86 -0.31 10.18 7.05
CA VAL A 86 -1.57 9.97 6.32
C VAL A 86 -2.29 11.30 6.10
N GLY A 87 -2.36 12.17 7.11
CA GLY A 87 -2.99 13.49 6.99
C GLY A 87 -2.31 14.39 5.95
N ARG A 88 -0.96 14.41 5.93
CA ARG A 88 -0.20 15.13 4.89
C ARG A 88 -0.42 14.55 3.50
N SER A 89 -0.48 13.22 3.39
CA SER A 89 -0.71 12.52 2.13
C SER A 89 -2.13 12.75 1.61
N ALA A 90 -3.14 12.78 2.47
CA ALA A 90 -4.53 13.07 2.11
C ALA A 90 -4.68 14.47 1.47
N LYS A 91 -3.97 15.48 1.99
CA LYS A 91 -3.93 16.82 1.37
C LYS A 91 -3.31 16.80 -0.03
N SER A 92 -2.25 16.00 -0.21
CA SER A 92 -1.59 15.83 -1.51
C SER A 92 -2.51 15.13 -2.51
N VAL A 93 -3.21 14.08 -2.07
CA VAL A 93 -4.23 13.38 -2.86
C VAL A 93 -5.35 14.32 -3.28
N ALA A 94 -5.86 15.16 -2.38
CA ALA A 94 -6.89 16.16 -2.70
C ALA A 94 -6.44 17.09 -3.83
N PHE A 95 -5.21 17.60 -3.75
CA PHE A 95 -4.62 18.46 -4.78
C PHE A 95 -4.53 17.75 -6.13
N LEU A 96 -4.08 16.49 -6.15
CA LEU A 96 -3.98 15.70 -7.37
C LEU A 96 -5.35 15.37 -7.98
N GLY A 97 -6.35 15.10 -7.14
CA GLY A 97 -7.74 14.88 -7.59
C GLY A 97 -8.33 16.07 -8.34
N VAL A 98 -7.85 17.29 -8.08
CA VAL A 98 -8.25 18.48 -8.84
C VAL A 98 -7.75 18.42 -10.29
N GLN A 99 -6.64 17.75 -10.56
CA GLN A 99 -6.04 17.67 -11.88
C GLN A 99 -6.60 16.52 -12.72
N GLN A 100 -7.34 15.60 -12.10
CA GLN A 100 -7.96 14.47 -12.78
C GLN A 100 -9.21 14.89 -13.57
N PRO A 101 -9.54 14.21 -14.69
CA PRO A 101 -10.71 14.48 -15.51
C PRO A 101 -12.01 13.95 -14.88
N LEU A 102 -12.22 14.23 -13.60
CA LEU A 102 -13.43 13.89 -12.86
C LEU A 102 -14.56 14.86 -13.20
N ASN A 103 -15.77 14.35 -13.40
CA ASN A 103 -16.96 15.19 -13.47
C ASN A 103 -17.22 15.86 -12.10
N GLN A 104 -18.15 16.82 -12.04
CA GLN A 104 -18.39 17.59 -10.82
C GLN A 104 -18.80 16.71 -9.62
N SER A 105 -19.64 15.70 -9.85
CA SER A 105 -20.09 14.80 -8.78
C SER A 105 -18.96 13.92 -8.26
N GLU A 106 -18.17 13.34 -9.16
CA GLU A 106 -16.98 12.53 -8.84
C GLU A 106 -15.95 13.34 -8.08
N ARG A 107 -15.71 14.59 -8.50
CA ARG A 107 -14.77 15.51 -7.85
C ARG A 107 -15.18 15.84 -6.43
N VAL A 108 -16.46 16.19 -6.21
CA VAL A 108 -17.00 16.43 -4.87
C VAL A 108 -16.83 15.19 -3.99
N LYS A 109 -17.13 14.00 -4.53
CA LYS A 109 -16.98 12.73 -3.81
C LYS A 109 -15.53 12.42 -3.47
N PHE A 110 -14.62 12.59 -4.42
CA PHE A 110 -13.18 12.37 -4.24
C PHE A 110 -12.60 13.31 -3.17
N LEU A 111 -12.88 14.61 -3.28
CA LEU A 111 -12.43 15.60 -2.30
C LEU A 111 -13.03 15.34 -0.91
N GLY A 112 -14.29 14.88 -0.85
CA GLY A 112 -14.92 14.47 0.40
C GLY A 112 -14.22 13.29 1.07
N PHE A 113 -13.72 12.30 0.32
CA PHE A 113 -12.91 11.22 0.89
C PHE A 113 -11.56 11.73 1.40
N ALA A 114 -10.89 12.61 0.65
CA ALA A 114 -9.61 13.16 1.05
C ALA A 114 -9.71 14.02 2.34
N ASP A 115 -10.75 14.85 2.44
CA ASP A 115 -11.02 15.64 3.64
C ASP A 115 -11.32 14.75 4.85
N LYS A 116 -12.20 13.76 4.67
CA LYS A 116 -12.52 12.78 5.72
C LYS A 116 -11.28 12.01 6.19
N LEU A 117 -10.42 11.62 5.26
CA LEU A 117 -9.16 10.93 5.57
C LEU A 117 -8.22 11.83 6.39
N SER A 118 -8.07 13.10 5.99
CA SER A 118 -7.26 14.07 6.74
C SER A 118 -7.80 14.33 8.15
N SER A 119 -9.12 14.45 8.29
CA SER A 119 -9.78 14.63 9.58
C SER A 119 -9.60 13.41 10.49
N GLN A 120 -9.86 12.20 9.98
CA GLN A 120 -9.68 10.95 10.74
C GLN A 120 -8.23 10.75 11.18
N ALA A 121 -7.27 11.09 10.32
CA ALA A 121 -5.85 11.06 10.65
C ALA A 121 -5.50 12.00 11.82
N GLY A 122 -6.04 13.23 11.83
CA GLY A 122 -5.89 14.15 12.96
C GLY A 122 -6.48 13.61 14.26
N GLU A 123 -7.67 13.00 14.19
CA GLU A 123 -8.32 12.38 15.37
C GLU A 123 -7.52 11.18 15.91
N ILE A 124 -6.97 10.33 15.03
CA ILE A 124 -6.11 9.21 15.42
C ILE A 124 -4.88 9.73 16.17
N LYS A 125 -4.24 10.79 15.67
CA LYS A 125 -3.10 11.41 16.36
C LYS A 125 -3.47 11.85 17.77
N VAL A 126 -4.58 12.58 17.94
CA VAL A 126 -5.06 13.03 19.26
C VAL A 126 -5.37 11.86 20.20
N LEU A 127 -5.98 10.79 19.67
CA LEU A 127 -6.30 9.59 20.44
C LEU A 127 -5.05 8.81 20.86
N ALA A 128 -4.03 8.77 20.00
CA ALA A 128 -2.75 8.16 20.29
C ALA A 128 -1.97 8.96 21.34
N ASP A 129 -1.89 10.29 21.18
CA ASP A 129 -1.26 11.20 22.15
C ASP A 129 -1.92 11.12 23.54
N SER A 130 -3.21 10.76 23.61
CA SER A 130 -3.97 10.61 24.86
C SER A 130 -4.05 9.18 25.39
N GLY A 131 -3.40 8.20 24.75
CA GLY A 131 -3.36 6.81 25.21
C GLY A 131 -4.72 6.07 25.19
N LYS A 132 -5.72 6.59 24.48
CA LYS A 132 -7.09 6.06 24.48
C LYS A 132 -7.25 4.86 23.54
N ASP A 133 -6.65 3.71 23.88
CA ASP A 133 -6.50 2.56 22.99
C ASP A 133 -7.79 2.10 22.29
N ARG A 134 -8.89 1.92 23.03
CA ARG A 134 -10.17 1.48 22.42
C ARG A 134 -10.70 2.48 21.39
N ALA A 135 -10.69 3.77 21.73
CA ALA A 135 -11.17 4.81 20.84
C ALA A 135 -10.24 4.96 19.63
N LEU A 136 -8.93 4.85 19.84
CA LEU A 136 -7.91 4.85 18.79
C LEU A 136 -8.19 3.74 17.77
N ARG A 137 -8.37 2.50 18.23
CA ARG A 137 -8.67 1.35 17.35
C ARG A 137 -9.95 1.53 16.55
N ASN A 138 -11.01 2.00 17.19
CA ASN A 138 -12.26 2.28 16.49
C ASN A 138 -12.05 3.32 15.38
N LYS A 139 -11.26 4.36 15.65
CA LYS A 139 -10.96 5.40 14.66
C LYS A 139 -10.07 4.88 13.53
N MET A 140 -9.05 4.06 13.83
CA MET A 140 -8.23 3.39 12.81
C MET A 140 -9.07 2.53 11.87
N ASN A 141 -10.01 1.75 12.39
CA ASN A 141 -10.93 0.96 11.57
C ASN A 141 -11.83 1.84 10.67
N GLN A 142 -12.32 2.96 11.19
CA GLN A 142 -13.07 3.93 10.39
C GLN A 142 -12.22 4.54 9.27
N MET A 143 -10.94 4.80 9.52
CA MET A 143 -10.02 5.32 8.51
C MET A 143 -9.75 4.29 7.41
N ILE A 144 -9.54 3.02 7.78
CA ILE A 144 -9.41 1.91 6.82
C ILE A 144 -10.67 1.82 5.94
N GLY A 145 -11.86 1.96 6.52
CA GLY A 145 -13.12 1.98 5.77
C GLY A 145 -13.19 3.15 4.77
N THR A 146 -12.74 4.35 5.14
CA THR A 146 -12.66 5.50 4.23
C THR A 146 -11.70 5.22 3.07
N CYS A 147 -10.52 4.67 3.35
CA CYS A 147 -9.55 4.34 2.30
C CYS A 147 -10.13 3.31 1.31
N ASN A 148 -10.72 2.22 1.82
CA ASN A 148 -11.34 1.20 0.97
C ASN A 148 -12.44 1.82 0.10
N SER A 149 -13.32 2.63 0.71
CA SER A 149 -14.41 3.30 -0.03
C SER A 149 -13.87 4.20 -1.14
N CYS A 150 -12.79 4.95 -0.90
CA CYS A 150 -12.16 5.78 -1.91
C CYS A 150 -11.62 4.91 -3.06
N HIS A 151 -10.87 3.85 -2.75
CA HIS A 151 -10.33 2.95 -3.75
C HIS A 151 -11.42 2.23 -4.56
N ASP A 152 -12.51 1.79 -3.95
CA ASP A 152 -13.64 1.15 -4.66
C ASP A 152 -14.33 2.10 -5.66
N ASN A 153 -14.20 3.42 -5.44
CA ASN A 153 -14.76 4.43 -6.33
C ASN A 153 -13.78 4.88 -7.43
N PHE A 154 -12.46 4.85 -7.17
CA PHE A 154 -11.49 5.57 -8.01
C PHE A 154 -10.24 4.77 -8.42
N ARG A 155 -10.03 3.54 -7.94
CA ARG A 155 -8.83 2.73 -8.24
C ARG A 155 -8.80 2.15 -9.67
N VAL A 156 -9.91 2.26 -10.42
CA VAL A 156 -10.01 1.78 -11.81
C VAL A 156 -10.09 2.98 -12.76
N MET A 157 -8.98 3.64 -13.09
CA MET A 157 -8.94 4.53 -14.28
C MET A 157 -7.59 4.46 -14.99
N PRO A 158 -7.63 4.15 -16.30
CA PRO A 158 -7.86 5.19 -17.31
C PRO A 158 -9.17 5.00 -18.09
N GLY A 159 -9.94 6.09 -18.30
CA GLY A 159 -11.09 6.14 -19.22
C GLY A 159 -12.36 5.36 -18.83
N GLY A 160 -12.44 4.81 -17.62
CA GLY A 160 -13.54 3.95 -17.21
C GLY A 160 -14.82 4.71 -16.84
N VAL A 161 -15.73 4.83 -17.80
CA VAL A 161 -17.17 4.96 -17.52
C VAL A 161 -17.62 3.73 -16.72
N LYS A 162 -18.40 3.93 -15.66
CA LYS A 162 -19.23 2.84 -15.09
C LYS A 162 -20.47 2.65 -15.93
#